data_AF-V2YE81-F1
#
_entry.id   AF-V2YE81-F1
#
_cell.length_a   1.000
_cell.length_b   1.000
_cell.length_c   1.000
_cell.angle_alpha   90.00
_cell.angle_beta   90.00
_cell.angle_gamma   90.00
#
_symmetry.space_group_name_H-M   'P 1'
#
loop_
_entity.id
_entity.type
_entity.pdbx_description
1 polymer ?
#
loop_
_entity_poly.entity_id
_entity_poly.type
_entity_poly.pdbx_seq_one_letter_code
_entity_poly.pdbx_strand_id
1 'polypeptide(L)'
;MKNKELYWEVFSQVHTSVQINLEDFQMTKKQRAPTRVLAVLAASAALLTAMTAAAVAFNVFGLRDLAFPKKTAIQVPHVDGSTGDISYEDRVVDMISLQGYANTPENQACVEWENFYQEYTADRRFSNDIYDEGGRYSMYSVYDDVMAERFDEIVEKYGLKLHQSMEDVPGREAWLERFGPDFLAEGNMGYYGYAYDDGTCAFDGDLTLDGYGLVDYQFHYARKGYLDTVVLNVGSLEDYQDWEYQTRCGVAVKLSLGPSRSFIWADLEEGFLFVNVLDGTQGDEIFSDGPIDRAGLEAIADSFDFSALS
;
A
#
# COMPACT_ATOMS: atom_id res chain seq x y z
N MET A 1 -43.87 -49.42 -0.29
CA MET A 1 -43.41 -49.21 -1.68
C MET A 1 -41.90 -49.31 -1.70
N LYS A 2 -41.34 -50.16 -2.57
CA LYS A 2 -39.91 -50.52 -2.57
C LYS A 2 -39.20 -49.77 -3.71
N ASN A 3 -38.01 -49.23 -3.43
CA ASN A 3 -37.11 -48.45 -4.31
C ASN A 3 -36.78 -49.05 -5.70
N LYS A 4 -37.28 -50.23 -6.04
CA LYS A 4 -36.98 -50.93 -7.29
C LYS A 4 -37.91 -50.51 -8.44
N GLU A 5 -39.12 -50.04 -8.14
CA GLU A 5 -40.08 -49.58 -9.15
C GLU A 5 -39.76 -48.15 -9.62
N LEU A 6 -39.29 -47.27 -8.72
CA LEU A 6 -38.84 -45.91 -9.06
C LEU A 6 -37.58 -45.89 -9.95
N TYR A 7 -36.71 -46.91 -9.83
CA TYR A 7 -35.47 -47.02 -10.60
C TYR A 7 -35.69 -47.48 -12.04
N TRP A 8 -36.79 -48.19 -12.31
CA TRP A 8 -37.08 -48.73 -13.64
C TRP A 8 -37.84 -47.73 -14.52
N GLU A 9 -38.67 -46.88 -13.92
CA GLU A 9 -39.49 -45.89 -14.63
C GLU A 9 -38.69 -44.67 -15.11
N VAL A 10 -37.58 -44.34 -14.44
CA VAL A 10 -36.72 -43.19 -14.78
C VAL A 10 -35.68 -43.53 -15.86
N PHE A 11 -35.25 -44.79 -15.98
CA PHE A 11 -34.19 -45.20 -16.92
C PHE A 11 -34.67 -45.85 -18.22
N SER A 12 -35.96 -46.17 -18.37
CA SER A 12 -36.48 -46.73 -19.63
C SER A 12 -36.85 -45.68 -20.68
N GLN A 13 -36.65 -44.37 -20.40
CA GLN A 13 -36.95 -43.27 -21.34
C GLN A 13 -35.72 -42.75 -22.11
N VAL A 14 -34.55 -43.38 -21.99
CA VAL A 14 -33.34 -42.97 -22.72
C VAL A 14 -32.81 -44.10 -23.60
N HIS A 15 -33.62 -44.50 -24.56
CA HIS A 15 -33.14 -45.12 -25.80
C HIS A 15 -33.78 -44.40 -26.99
N THR A 16 -33.30 -43.19 -27.28
CA THR A 16 -33.49 -42.62 -28.61
C THR A 16 -32.56 -43.39 -29.55
N SER A 17 -33.12 -44.33 -30.30
CA SER A 17 -32.48 -44.89 -31.49
C SER A 17 -32.36 -43.79 -32.54
N VAL A 18 -31.31 -42.97 -32.45
CA VAL A 18 -30.92 -42.12 -33.58
C VAL A 18 -30.22 -43.04 -34.58
N GLN A 19 -30.92 -43.43 -35.64
CA GLN A 19 -30.26 -43.91 -36.84
C GLN A 19 -29.42 -42.75 -37.38
N ILE A 20 -28.10 -42.82 -37.20
CA ILE A 20 -27.17 -41.86 -37.80
C ILE A 20 -27.12 -42.19 -39.29
N ASN A 21 -27.83 -41.40 -40.09
CA ASN A 21 -27.77 -41.48 -41.53
C ASN A 21 -26.44 -40.84 -41.97
N LEU A 22 -25.56 -41.63 -42.60
CA LEU A 22 -24.19 -41.21 -42.94
C LEU A 22 -24.17 -40.03 -43.94
N GLU A 23 -25.28 -39.78 -44.63
CA GLU A 23 -25.49 -38.65 -45.53
C GLU A 23 -25.65 -37.30 -44.80
N ASP A 24 -26.12 -37.29 -43.54
CA ASP A 24 -26.26 -36.06 -42.76
C ASP A 24 -24.90 -35.50 -42.28
N PHE A 25 -23.88 -36.36 -42.18
CA PHE A 25 -22.51 -35.94 -41.86
C PHE A 25 -21.79 -35.27 -43.04
N GLN A 26 -22.25 -35.48 -44.28
CA GLN A 26 -21.62 -34.88 -45.46
C GLN A 26 -22.12 -33.47 -45.78
N MET A 27 -23.14 -32.99 -45.06
CA MET A 27 -23.75 -31.67 -45.27
C MET A 27 -23.52 -30.68 -44.12
N THR A 28 -22.53 -30.90 -43.26
CA THR A 28 -22.10 -29.87 -42.29
C THR A 28 -21.14 -28.90 -42.98
N LYS A 29 -21.71 -27.93 -43.72
CA LYS A 29 -20.96 -26.71 -44.12
C LYS A 29 -20.27 -26.16 -42.87
N LYS A 30 -18.95 -25.96 -42.94
CA LYS A 30 -18.16 -25.18 -41.95
C LYS A 30 -18.93 -23.90 -41.63
N GLN A 31 -19.61 -23.86 -40.48
CA GLN A 31 -20.24 -22.65 -39.98
C GLN A 31 -19.09 -21.72 -39.61
N ARG A 32 -18.76 -20.80 -40.51
CA ARG A 32 -17.88 -19.69 -40.19
C ARG A 32 -18.57 -18.93 -39.07
N ALA A 33 -17.87 -18.79 -37.93
CA ALA A 33 -18.34 -17.95 -36.84
C ALA A 33 -18.78 -16.60 -37.45
N PRO A 34 -19.99 -16.11 -37.13
CA PRO A 34 -20.53 -14.93 -37.79
C PRO A 34 -19.54 -13.79 -37.56
N THR A 35 -19.07 -13.17 -38.64
CA THR A 35 -18.07 -12.09 -38.63
C THR A 35 -18.42 -10.96 -37.66
N ARG A 36 -19.72 -10.78 -37.36
CA ARG A 36 -20.20 -9.86 -36.31
C ARG A 36 -19.80 -10.28 -34.89
N VAL A 37 -19.85 -11.56 -34.54
CA VAL A 37 -19.43 -12.05 -33.21
C VAL A 37 -17.91 -11.96 -33.06
N LEU A 38 -17.15 -12.29 -34.11
CA LEU A 38 -15.69 -12.09 -34.12
C LEU A 38 -15.31 -10.61 -34.05
N ALA A 39 -16.04 -9.72 -34.75
CA ALA A 39 -15.81 -8.28 -34.69
C ALA A 39 -16.18 -7.68 -33.33
N VAL A 40 -17.26 -8.15 -32.69
CA VAL A 40 -17.62 -7.73 -31.32
C VAL A 40 -16.58 -8.22 -30.32
N LEU A 41 -16.13 -9.47 -30.39
CA LEU A 41 -15.07 -9.97 -29.50
C LEU A 41 -13.74 -9.22 -29.69
N ALA A 42 -13.36 -8.93 -30.94
CA ALA A 42 -12.16 -8.15 -31.23
C ALA A 42 -12.30 -6.69 -30.75
N ALA A 43 -13.48 -6.08 -30.90
CA ALA A 43 -13.75 -4.74 -30.39
C ALA A 43 -13.78 -4.71 -28.86
N SER A 44 -14.36 -5.70 -28.20
CA SER A 44 -14.35 -5.83 -26.73
C SER A 44 -12.95 -6.08 -26.19
N ALA A 45 -12.16 -6.94 -26.83
CA ALA A 45 -10.76 -7.15 -26.48
C ALA A 45 -9.96 -5.86 -26.66
N ALA A 46 -10.11 -5.16 -27.79
CA ALA A 46 -9.45 -3.89 -28.03
C ALA A 46 -9.90 -2.79 -27.06
N LEU A 47 -11.18 -2.76 -26.66
CA LEU A 47 -11.68 -1.83 -25.65
C LEU A 47 -11.09 -2.15 -24.28
N LEU A 48 -11.03 -3.43 -23.89
CA LEU A 48 -10.40 -3.86 -22.65
C LEU A 48 -8.91 -3.51 -22.67
N THR A 49 -8.18 -3.81 -23.75
CA THR A 49 -6.77 -3.44 -23.88
C THR A 49 -6.58 -1.93 -23.88
N ALA A 50 -7.46 -1.15 -24.52
CA ALA A 50 -7.40 0.30 -24.51
C ALA A 50 -7.77 0.88 -23.13
N MET A 51 -8.70 0.28 -22.39
CA MET A 51 -9.05 0.66 -21.03
C MET A 51 -7.95 0.29 -20.04
N THR A 52 -7.32 -0.88 -20.18
CA THR A 52 -6.15 -1.26 -19.38
C THR A 52 -4.95 -0.39 -19.72
N ALA A 53 -4.67 -0.14 -21.00
CA ALA A 53 -3.60 0.77 -21.41
C ALA A 53 -3.87 2.22 -20.98
N ALA A 54 -5.13 2.67 -20.99
CA ALA A 54 -5.51 3.97 -20.45
C ALA A 54 -5.41 3.98 -18.91
N ALA A 55 -5.87 2.95 -18.20
CA ALA A 55 -5.76 2.86 -16.74
C ALA A 55 -4.29 2.87 -16.28
N VAL A 56 -3.42 2.16 -17.01
CA VAL A 56 -1.96 2.19 -16.84
C VAL A 56 -1.38 3.56 -17.21
N ALA A 57 -1.82 4.17 -18.32
CA ALA A 57 -1.34 5.49 -18.73
C ALA A 57 -1.85 6.65 -17.87
N PHE A 58 -2.96 6.47 -17.14
CA PHE A 58 -3.58 7.47 -16.27
C PHE A 58 -3.31 7.23 -14.78
N ASN A 59 -2.53 6.19 -14.40
CA ASN A 59 -2.29 5.82 -12.99
C ASN A 59 -3.60 5.71 -12.19
N VAL A 60 -4.62 5.04 -12.74
CA VAL A 60 -5.96 4.92 -12.12
C VAL A 60 -5.94 4.04 -10.85
N PHE A 61 -4.81 3.39 -10.55
CA PHE A 61 -4.61 2.57 -9.35
C PHE A 61 -3.22 2.76 -8.73
N GLY A 62 -2.67 3.98 -8.82
CA GLY A 62 -1.30 4.30 -8.42
C GLY A 62 -1.18 4.98 -7.05
N LEU A 63 0.00 5.51 -6.74
CA LEU A 63 0.30 6.19 -5.47
C LEU A 63 -0.66 7.36 -5.16
N ARG A 64 -1.27 7.94 -6.21
CA ARG A 64 -2.32 8.97 -6.11
C ARG A 64 -3.52 8.54 -5.28
N ASP A 65 -3.78 7.24 -5.15
CA ASP A 65 -4.89 6.74 -4.36
C ASP A 65 -4.69 6.97 -2.85
N LEU A 66 -3.46 7.28 -2.40
CA LEU A 66 -3.10 7.57 -1.01
C LEU A 66 -2.96 9.08 -0.72
N ALA A 67 -3.02 9.88 -1.77
CA ALA A 67 -2.63 11.27 -1.73
C ALA A 67 -3.65 12.17 -1.03
N PHE A 68 -3.11 13.20 -0.40
CA PHE A 68 -3.90 14.31 0.12
C PHE A 68 -4.63 15.00 -1.03
N PRO A 69 -5.85 15.52 -0.80
CA PRO A 69 -6.65 16.14 -1.87
C PRO A 69 -6.05 17.44 -2.39
N LYS A 70 -5.13 18.05 -1.65
CA LYS A 70 -4.42 19.28 -2.01
C LYS A 70 -2.93 19.09 -1.79
N LYS A 71 -2.13 19.69 -2.66
CA LYS A 71 -0.69 19.80 -2.47
C LYS A 71 -0.38 20.71 -1.28
N THR A 72 0.73 20.43 -0.60
CA THR A 72 1.18 21.14 0.60
C THR A 72 2.38 22.02 0.25
N ALA A 73 2.35 23.27 0.71
CA ALA A 73 3.52 24.14 0.63
C ALA A 73 4.44 23.83 1.82
N ILE A 74 5.70 23.51 1.54
CA ILE A 74 6.73 23.22 2.54
C ILE A 74 7.91 24.15 2.35
N GLN A 75 8.65 24.41 3.43
CA GLN A 75 9.91 25.14 3.39
C GLN A 75 11.06 24.14 3.46
N VAL A 76 11.82 24.03 2.37
CA VAL A 76 12.99 23.16 2.32
C VAL A 76 14.23 23.97 2.68
N PRO A 77 14.99 23.60 3.73
CA PRO A 77 16.24 24.27 4.03
C PRO A 77 17.27 23.95 2.95
N HIS A 78 17.91 24.99 2.42
CA HIS A 78 19.05 24.91 1.53
C HIS A 78 20.28 25.49 2.24
N VAL A 79 21.28 24.64 2.47
CA VAL A 79 22.55 25.05 3.10
C VAL A 79 23.54 25.40 2.00
N ASP A 80 24.00 26.64 1.97
CA ASP A 80 25.09 27.05 1.09
C ASP A 80 26.38 26.34 1.52
N GLY A 81 26.93 25.47 0.67
CA GLY A 81 28.11 24.67 0.99
C GLY A 81 29.41 25.48 1.18
N SER A 82 29.41 26.76 0.81
CA SER A 82 30.58 27.65 0.91
C SER A 82 30.51 28.59 2.12
N THR A 83 29.33 29.09 2.47
CA THR A 83 29.14 30.01 3.61
C THR A 83 28.56 29.32 4.84
N GLY A 84 27.90 28.18 4.67
CA GLY A 84 27.13 27.49 5.71
C GLY A 84 25.78 28.16 6.01
N ASP A 85 25.39 29.18 5.24
CA ASP A 85 24.13 29.88 5.45
C ASP A 85 22.94 28.98 5.10
N ILE A 86 21.91 29.02 5.94
CA ILE A 86 20.66 28.30 5.70
C ILE A 86 19.66 29.27 5.08
N SER A 87 19.27 28.99 3.84
CA SER A 87 18.15 29.62 3.16
C SER A 87 16.97 28.66 3.11
N TYR A 88 15.77 29.16 2.83
CA TYR A 88 14.57 28.33 2.71
C TYR A 88 13.95 28.53 1.34
N GLU A 89 13.62 27.43 0.68
CA GLU A 89 12.90 27.42 -0.59
C GLU A 89 11.48 26.90 -0.36
N ASP A 90 10.49 27.69 -0.75
CA ASP A 90 9.10 27.24 -0.77
C ASP A 90 8.91 26.24 -1.91
N ARG A 91 8.49 25.02 -1.58
CA ARG A 91 8.13 23.98 -2.55
C ARG A 91 6.71 23.52 -2.33
N VAL A 92 6.01 23.26 -3.43
CA VAL A 92 4.68 22.66 -3.40
C VAL A 92 4.84 21.17 -3.71
N VAL A 93 4.51 20.33 -2.74
CA VAL A 93 4.70 18.88 -2.80
C VAL A 93 3.40 18.13 -2.63
N ASP A 94 3.37 16.91 -3.15
CA ASP A 94 2.34 15.94 -2.86
C ASP A 94 2.66 15.22 -1.53
N MET A 95 1.65 15.14 -0.68
CA MET A 95 1.69 14.39 0.58
C MET A 95 0.81 13.15 0.44
N ILE A 96 1.22 12.04 1.05
CA ILE A 96 0.42 10.83 1.18
C ILE A 96 0.26 10.45 2.65
N SER A 97 -0.80 9.71 2.95
CA SER A 97 -0.98 9.02 4.23
C SER A 97 -0.57 7.55 4.06
N LEU A 98 0.02 6.95 5.10
CA LEU A 98 0.50 5.57 5.13
C LEU A 98 -0.50 4.57 5.74
N GLN A 99 -1.73 5.00 5.99
CA GLN A 99 -2.75 4.27 6.74
C GLN A 99 -4.05 4.04 5.96
N GLY A 100 -4.03 4.21 4.63
CA GLY A 100 -5.17 3.85 3.79
C GLY A 100 -5.35 4.70 2.55
N TYR A 101 -6.29 4.28 1.71
CA TYR A 101 -6.73 5.05 0.54
C TYR A 101 -7.41 6.36 0.93
N ALA A 102 -7.37 7.37 0.05
CA ALA A 102 -7.93 8.70 0.28
C ALA A 102 -9.42 8.74 0.67
N ASN A 103 -10.17 7.68 0.38
CA ASN A 103 -11.59 7.53 0.72
C ASN A 103 -11.84 6.69 1.99
N THR A 104 -10.80 6.23 2.67
CA THR A 104 -10.91 5.49 3.94
C THR A 104 -11.04 6.44 5.13
N PRO A 105 -11.74 6.02 6.21
CA PRO A 105 -11.83 6.81 7.44
C PRO A 105 -10.44 7.18 8.02
N GLU A 106 -9.48 6.26 7.98
CA GLU A 106 -8.12 6.43 8.50
C GLU A 106 -7.36 7.55 7.78
N ASN A 107 -7.36 7.54 6.45
CA ASN A 107 -6.71 8.58 5.65
C ASN A 107 -7.42 9.94 5.83
N GLN A 108 -8.75 9.96 5.80
CA GLN A 108 -9.51 11.21 5.95
C GLN A 108 -9.30 11.85 7.33
N ALA A 109 -9.24 11.04 8.39
CA ALA A 109 -8.92 11.50 9.73
C ALA A 109 -7.50 12.06 9.82
N CYS A 110 -6.52 11.36 9.24
CA CYS A 110 -5.14 11.82 9.18
C CYS A 110 -5.00 13.15 8.43
N VAL A 111 -5.62 13.27 7.26
CA VAL A 111 -5.60 14.51 6.46
C VAL A 111 -6.23 15.66 7.25
N GLU A 112 -7.35 15.44 7.92
CA GLU A 112 -8.02 16.47 8.70
C GLU A 112 -7.20 16.88 9.92
N TRP A 113 -6.56 15.92 10.59
CA TRP A 113 -5.65 16.18 11.70
C TRP A 113 -4.41 16.93 11.25
N GLU A 114 -3.74 16.49 10.19
CA GLU A 114 -2.51 17.10 9.67
C GLU A 114 -2.74 18.56 9.24
N ASN A 115 -3.85 18.84 8.54
CA ASN A 115 -4.20 20.21 8.16
C ASN A 115 -4.42 21.09 9.39
N PHE A 116 -5.13 20.59 10.40
CA PHE A 116 -5.31 21.33 11.65
C PHE A 116 -3.98 21.51 12.38
N TYR A 117 -3.18 20.45 12.50
CA TYR A 117 -1.90 20.45 13.19
C TYR A 117 -0.97 21.51 12.60
N GLN A 118 -0.73 21.48 11.28
CA GLN A 118 0.15 22.43 10.62
C GLN A 118 -0.29 23.89 10.82
N GLU A 119 -1.59 24.19 10.65
CA GLU A 119 -2.14 25.53 10.87
C GLU A 119 -2.04 25.96 12.33
N TYR A 120 -2.37 25.05 13.26
CA TYR A 120 -2.39 25.33 14.68
C TYR A 120 -0.97 25.53 15.24
N THR A 121 0.02 24.77 14.77
CA THR A 121 1.38 24.79 15.29
C THR A 121 2.28 25.87 14.66
N ALA A 122 1.95 26.40 13.47
CA ALA A 122 2.84 27.27 12.68
C ALA A 122 3.51 28.41 13.45
N ASP A 123 2.76 29.12 14.30
CA ASP A 123 3.24 30.26 15.10
C ASP A 123 3.21 29.99 16.61
N ARG A 124 3.08 28.73 17.01
CA ARG A 124 2.95 28.33 18.43
C ARG A 124 4.19 27.65 18.94
N ARG A 125 4.40 27.78 20.24
CA ARG A 125 5.44 27.06 20.98
C ARG A 125 4.76 26.27 22.07
N PHE A 126 5.05 24.98 22.10
CA PHE A 126 4.56 24.06 23.12
C PHE A 126 5.66 23.82 24.15
N SER A 127 5.26 23.44 25.37
CA SER A 127 6.22 22.87 26.32
C SER A 127 6.70 21.52 25.79
N ASN A 128 7.86 21.07 26.26
CA ASN A 128 8.29 19.68 26.04
C ASN A 128 7.56 18.70 26.99
N ASP A 129 6.70 19.21 27.87
CA ASP A 129 5.85 18.37 28.71
C ASP A 129 4.79 17.68 27.85
N ILE A 130 4.63 16.37 28.05
CA ILE A 130 3.55 15.61 27.41
C ILE A 130 2.24 16.10 28.01
N TYR A 131 1.38 16.67 27.17
CA TYR A 131 -0.01 16.89 27.56
C TYR A 131 -0.69 15.53 27.63
N ASP A 132 -1.08 15.14 28.84
CA ASP A 132 -1.55 13.79 29.10
C ASP A 132 -2.82 13.79 29.95
N GLU A 133 -3.97 13.74 29.29
CA GLU A 133 -5.25 13.51 29.95
C GLU A 133 -5.38 12.02 30.32
N GLY A 134 -4.72 11.63 31.42
CA GLY A 134 -4.82 10.29 31.99
C GLY A 134 -4.26 9.17 31.10
N GLY A 135 -3.22 9.44 30.30
CA GLY A 135 -2.60 8.50 29.38
C GLY A 135 -3.14 8.56 27.95
N ARG A 136 -4.31 9.19 27.73
CA ARG A 136 -5.11 9.02 26.50
C ARG A 136 -4.36 9.42 25.22
N TYR A 137 -3.56 10.48 25.28
CA TYR A 137 -2.86 11.03 24.12
C TYR A 137 -1.36 10.73 24.11
N SER A 138 -0.89 9.84 25.00
CA SER A 138 0.55 9.57 25.17
C SER A 138 1.24 9.04 23.90
N MET A 139 0.48 8.55 22.92
CA MET A 139 0.98 8.05 21.63
C MET A 139 0.90 9.08 20.49
N TYR A 140 0.45 10.31 20.78
CA TYR A 140 0.13 11.32 19.77
C TYR A 140 0.74 12.68 20.10
N SER A 141 1.00 13.47 19.07
CA SER A 141 1.50 14.86 19.18
C SER A 141 0.38 15.83 19.55
N VAL A 142 -0.30 15.59 20.67
CA VAL A 142 -1.33 16.46 21.25
C VAL A 142 -0.72 17.22 22.42
N TYR A 143 -0.80 18.56 22.39
CA TYR A 143 -0.05 19.42 23.32
C TYR A 143 -0.90 20.32 24.22
N ASP A 144 -2.20 20.47 23.95
CA ASP A 144 -3.12 21.27 24.75
C ASP A 144 -4.59 20.81 24.62
N ASP A 145 -5.48 21.41 25.42
CA ASP A 145 -6.91 21.08 25.46
C ASP A 145 -7.61 21.29 24.09
N VAL A 146 -7.15 22.27 23.30
CA VAL A 146 -7.77 22.57 21.99
C VAL A 146 -7.39 21.50 20.98
N MET A 147 -6.12 21.06 21.01
CA MET A 147 -5.68 19.93 20.21
C MET A 147 -6.39 18.65 20.64
N ALA A 148 -6.59 18.41 21.93
CA ALA A 148 -7.29 17.25 22.46
C ALA A 148 -8.76 17.21 22.02
N GLU A 149 -9.51 18.30 22.20
CA GLU A 149 -10.90 18.42 21.75
C GLU A 149 -10.99 18.17 20.24
N ARG A 150 -10.10 18.79 19.46
CA ARG A 150 -10.07 18.61 18.00
C ARG A 150 -9.72 17.18 17.60
N PHE A 151 -8.82 16.53 18.32
CA PHE A 151 -8.41 15.15 18.07
C PHE A 151 -9.57 14.20 18.34
N ASP A 152 -10.25 14.34 19.48
CA ASP A 152 -11.42 13.54 19.84
C ASP A 152 -12.57 13.73 18.85
N GLU A 153 -12.84 14.96 18.40
CA GLU A 153 -13.83 15.24 17.34
C GLU A 153 -13.54 14.45 16.07
N ILE A 154 -12.28 14.41 15.62
CA ILE A 154 -11.85 13.69 14.41
C ILE A 154 -12.02 12.19 14.62
N VAL A 155 -11.55 11.66 15.75
CA VAL A 155 -11.66 10.24 16.09
C VAL A 155 -13.12 9.78 16.10
N GLU A 156 -14.01 10.55 16.75
CA GLU A 156 -15.44 10.25 16.80
C GLU A 156 -16.09 10.34 15.42
N LYS A 157 -15.78 11.39 14.65
CA LYS A 157 -16.34 11.62 13.31
C LYS A 157 -16.07 10.45 12.35
N TYR A 158 -14.88 9.87 12.43
CA TYR A 158 -14.46 8.76 11.55
C TYR A 158 -14.65 7.38 12.20
N GLY A 159 -15.13 7.31 13.44
CA GLY A 159 -15.39 6.06 14.16
C GLY A 159 -14.13 5.25 14.46
N LEU A 160 -13.00 5.93 14.69
CA LEU A 160 -11.70 5.33 14.92
C LEU A 160 -11.42 5.13 16.42
N LYS A 161 -10.41 4.31 16.70
CA LYS A 161 -9.85 4.11 18.05
C LYS A 161 -8.47 4.73 18.15
N LEU A 162 -8.02 4.94 19.39
CA LEU A 162 -6.67 5.40 19.68
C LEU A 162 -5.77 4.23 20.07
N HIS A 163 -4.50 4.30 19.70
CA HIS A 163 -3.43 3.47 20.25
C HIS A 163 -3.37 3.67 21.77
N GLN A 164 -3.25 2.60 22.55
CA GLN A 164 -3.31 2.68 24.01
C GLN A 164 -1.94 2.54 24.65
N SER A 165 -1.09 1.69 24.08
CA SER A 165 0.27 1.47 24.56
C SER A 165 1.21 1.10 23.43
N MET A 166 2.49 1.35 23.65
CA MET A 166 3.55 1.08 22.71
C MET A 166 4.63 0.26 23.41
N GLU A 167 5.18 -0.72 22.71
CA GLU A 167 6.36 -1.45 23.13
C GLU A 167 7.50 -1.27 22.14
N ASP A 168 8.71 -1.18 22.68
CA ASP A 168 9.93 -1.16 21.91
C ASP A 168 10.25 -2.55 21.37
N VAL A 169 10.69 -2.59 20.11
CA VAL A 169 11.01 -3.83 19.41
C VAL A 169 12.50 -3.76 19.06
N PRO A 170 13.37 -4.52 19.76
CA PRO A 170 14.80 -4.23 19.79
C PRO A 170 15.56 -4.55 18.49
N GLY A 171 14.93 -5.19 17.51
CA GLY A 171 15.56 -5.53 16.23
C GLY A 171 15.02 -6.82 15.61
N ARG A 172 15.71 -7.29 14.57
CA ARG A 172 15.33 -8.39 13.69
C ARG A 172 14.75 -9.60 14.42
N GLU A 173 15.45 -10.13 15.42
CA GLU A 173 15.00 -11.34 16.12
C GLU A 173 13.63 -11.15 16.81
N ALA A 174 13.36 -9.97 17.36
CA ALA A 174 12.06 -9.67 17.97
C ALA A 174 10.96 -9.49 16.91
N TRP A 175 11.28 -8.97 15.73
CA TRP A 175 10.35 -8.93 14.60
C TRP A 175 10.02 -10.32 14.08
N LEU A 176 11.02 -11.20 13.98
CA LEU A 176 10.82 -12.60 13.60
C LEU A 176 10.05 -13.39 14.67
N GLU A 177 10.24 -13.09 15.95
CA GLU A 177 9.42 -13.68 17.02
C GLU A 177 7.95 -13.23 16.91
N ARG A 178 7.71 -11.95 16.57
CA ARG A 178 6.35 -11.40 16.43
C ARG A 178 5.61 -11.93 15.20
N PHE A 179 6.25 -11.91 14.03
CA PHE A 179 5.59 -12.18 12.74
C PHE A 179 5.94 -13.55 12.15
N GLY A 180 6.90 -14.26 12.74
CA GLY A 180 7.35 -15.56 12.27
C GLY A 180 8.76 -15.52 11.68
N PRO A 181 9.46 -16.68 11.67
CA PRO A 181 10.88 -16.77 11.31
C PRO A 181 11.18 -16.38 9.87
N ASP A 182 10.17 -16.42 9.00
CA ASP A 182 10.29 -16.12 7.58
C ASP A 182 9.85 -14.67 7.22
N PHE A 183 9.42 -13.87 8.22
CA PHE A 183 8.95 -12.50 8.01
C PHE A 183 9.97 -11.61 7.29
N LEU A 184 11.24 -11.72 7.68
CA LEU A 184 12.36 -11.04 7.03
C LEU A 184 13.32 -12.09 6.46
N ALA A 185 13.51 -12.07 5.14
CA ALA A 185 14.45 -12.96 4.47
C ALA A 185 15.88 -12.81 5.01
N GLU A 186 16.74 -13.80 4.77
CA GLU A 186 18.17 -13.70 5.09
C GLU A 186 18.77 -12.46 4.40
N GLY A 187 19.47 -11.61 5.17
CA GLY A 187 20.03 -10.34 4.69
C GLY A 187 19.11 -9.12 4.77
N ASN A 188 17.83 -9.28 5.14
CA ASN A 188 16.92 -8.16 5.42
C ASN A 188 16.91 -7.79 6.92
N MET A 189 17.70 -6.80 7.31
CA MET A 189 17.87 -6.41 8.71
C MET A 189 16.80 -5.41 9.16
N GLY A 190 15.77 -5.90 9.84
CA GLY A 190 14.86 -5.04 10.60
C GLY A 190 15.54 -4.51 11.86
N TYR A 191 15.61 -3.19 12.03
CA TYR A 191 16.22 -2.55 13.18
C TYR A 191 15.22 -2.32 14.31
N TYR A 192 15.66 -1.51 15.27
CA TYR A 192 14.82 -1.03 16.33
C TYR A 192 13.57 -0.34 15.75
N GLY A 193 12.43 -0.65 16.33
CA GLY A 193 11.19 0.03 16.03
C GLY A 193 10.23 -0.10 17.19
N TYR A 194 8.94 0.07 16.90
CA TYR A 194 7.89 0.03 17.91
C TYR A 194 6.65 -0.68 17.39
N ALA A 195 5.87 -1.22 18.31
CA ALA A 195 4.56 -1.78 18.02
C ALA A 195 3.54 -1.28 19.05
N TYR A 196 2.36 -0.92 18.58
CA TYR A 196 1.21 -0.61 19.42
C TYR A 196 0.45 -1.90 19.77
N ASP A 197 -0.36 -1.82 20.82
CA ASP A 197 -1.18 -2.95 21.31
C ASP A 197 -2.21 -3.47 20.31
N ASP A 198 -2.62 -2.65 19.36
CA ASP A 198 -3.53 -3.03 18.26
C ASP A 198 -2.83 -3.70 17.07
N GLY A 199 -1.50 -3.78 17.08
CA GLY A 199 -0.71 -4.38 16.02
C GLY A 199 -0.19 -3.40 14.96
N THR A 200 -0.55 -2.11 15.02
CA THR A 200 0.13 -1.07 14.25
C THR A 200 1.61 -1.04 14.66
N CYS A 201 2.52 -1.02 13.70
CA CYS A 201 3.95 -1.04 14.00
C CYS A 201 4.80 -0.40 12.91
N ALA A 202 5.98 0.07 13.30
CA ALA A 202 6.96 0.61 12.37
C ALA A 202 8.38 0.25 12.78
N PHE A 203 9.26 0.10 11.80
CA PHE A 203 10.71 -0.06 12.01
C PHE A 203 11.47 0.39 10.78
N ASP A 204 12.68 0.89 11.00
CA ASP A 204 13.65 1.08 9.93
C ASP A 204 14.42 -0.22 9.70
N GLY A 205 14.98 -0.39 8.51
CA GLY A 205 15.83 -1.54 8.21
C GLY A 205 16.66 -1.31 6.96
N ASP A 206 17.48 -2.29 6.65
CA ASP A 206 18.17 -2.35 5.37
C ASP A 206 18.24 -3.77 4.84
N LEU A 207 18.57 -3.89 3.57
CA LEU A 207 18.88 -5.16 2.97
C LEU A 207 19.98 -5.01 1.93
N THR A 208 20.86 -6.01 1.86
CA THR A 208 21.82 -6.12 0.76
C THR A 208 21.26 -7.00 -0.34
N LEU A 209 21.11 -6.45 -1.55
CA LEU A 209 20.58 -7.14 -2.71
C LEU A 209 21.68 -7.46 -3.72
N ASP A 210 21.63 -8.68 -4.26
CA ASP A 210 22.52 -9.09 -5.33
C ASP A 210 22.32 -8.19 -6.57
N GLY A 211 23.39 -7.47 -6.94
CA GLY A 211 23.39 -6.58 -8.10
C GLY A 211 22.97 -5.13 -7.82
N TYR A 212 22.46 -4.82 -6.62
CA TYR A 212 22.04 -3.47 -6.23
C TYR A 212 22.80 -2.94 -5.00
N GLY A 213 23.34 -3.82 -4.15
CA GLY A 213 24.04 -3.43 -2.93
C GLY A 213 23.09 -3.17 -1.77
N LEU A 214 23.54 -2.41 -0.78
CA LEU A 214 22.75 -2.00 0.38
C LEU A 214 21.64 -1.02 -0.03
N VAL A 215 20.44 -1.22 0.53
CA VAL A 215 19.31 -0.29 0.41
C VAL A 215 18.59 -0.20 1.76
N ASP A 216 18.45 1.02 2.28
CA ASP A 216 17.68 1.28 3.50
C ASP A 216 16.18 1.44 3.18
N TYR A 217 15.34 1.10 4.15
CA TYR A 217 13.89 1.26 4.06
C TYR A 217 13.27 1.59 5.42
N GLN A 218 12.04 2.10 5.37
CA GLN A 218 11.19 2.30 6.54
C GLN A 218 9.90 1.52 6.33
N PHE A 219 9.63 0.59 7.25
CA PHE A 219 8.43 -0.24 7.25
C PHE A 219 7.38 0.37 8.16
N HIS A 220 6.14 0.39 7.69
CA HIS A 220 4.97 0.79 8.45
C HIS A 220 3.77 -0.12 8.17
N TYR A 221 3.10 -0.57 9.21
CA TYR A 221 1.84 -1.30 9.11
C TYR A 221 0.82 -0.63 10.03
N ALA A 222 -0.29 -0.15 9.46
CA ALA A 222 -1.34 0.54 10.18
C ALA A 222 -2.58 -0.35 10.33
N ARG A 223 -3.01 -0.62 11.57
CA ARG A 223 -4.21 -1.42 11.86
C ARG A 223 -5.47 -0.65 11.46
N LYS A 224 -6.37 -1.30 10.70
CA LYS A 224 -7.66 -0.70 10.35
C LYS A 224 -8.52 -0.43 11.59
N GLY A 225 -9.27 0.67 11.56
CA GLY A 225 -10.11 1.13 12.66
C GLY A 225 -9.36 1.89 13.76
N TYR A 226 -8.07 2.15 13.60
CA TYR A 226 -7.28 2.98 14.51
C TYR A 226 -6.81 4.25 13.81
N LEU A 227 -6.78 5.35 14.55
CA LEU A 227 -6.23 6.61 14.06
C LEU A 227 -4.71 6.55 14.17
N ASP A 228 -4.08 6.55 13.02
CA ASP A 228 -2.66 6.80 12.86
C ASP A 228 -2.45 8.17 12.18
N THR A 229 -1.33 8.83 12.43
CA THR A 229 -1.05 10.20 11.98
C THR A 229 0.20 10.31 11.11
N VAL A 230 0.73 9.18 10.61
CA VAL A 230 1.93 9.19 9.77
C VAL A 230 1.62 9.69 8.37
N VAL A 231 2.39 10.69 7.93
CA VAL A 231 2.31 11.30 6.60
C VAL A 231 3.69 11.31 5.95
N LEU A 232 3.72 11.26 4.62
CA LEU A 232 4.96 11.26 3.85
C LEU A 232 4.92 12.27 2.71
N ASN A 233 5.95 13.09 2.62
CA ASN A 233 6.25 13.91 1.44
C ASN A 233 6.87 13.02 0.36
N VAL A 234 6.25 12.98 -0.81
CA VAL A 234 6.70 12.17 -1.94
C VAL A 234 7.21 13.01 -3.12
N GLY A 235 7.30 14.33 -2.96
CA GLY A 235 7.69 15.25 -4.03
C GLY A 235 6.55 15.42 -5.03
N SER A 236 6.73 14.94 -6.26
CA SER A 236 5.69 14.95 -7.29
C SER A 236 5.19 13.54 -7.56
N LEU A 237 3.88 13.30 -7.42
CA LEU A 237 3.26 12.03 -7.77
C LEU A 237 3.41 11.67 -9.26
N GLU A 238 3.71 12.65 -10.11
CA GLU A 238 3.94 12.44 -11.54
C GLU A 238 5.29 11.76 -11.85
N ASP A 239 6.22 11.77 -10.90
CA ASP A 239 7.56 11.23 -11.09
C ASP A 239 7.63 9.71 -10.85
N TYR A 240 6.53 9.09 -10.39
CA TYR A 240 6.47 7.68 -10.03
C TYR A 240 5.90 6.81 -11.15
N GLN A 241 6.53 5.66 -11.35
CA GLN A 241 6.02 4.58 -12.18
C GLN A 241 5.36 3.55 -11.28
N ASP A 242 4.05 3.34 -11.44
CA ASP A 242 3.25 2.43 -10.62
C ASP A 242 2.96 1.10 -11.33
N TRP A 243 3.00 -0.02 -10.61
CA TRP A 243 2.50 -1.32 -11.07
C TRP A 243 2.07 -2.24 -9.94
N GLU A 244 1.26 -3.24 -10.27
CA GLU A 244 0.93 -4.34 -9.36
C GLU A 244 1.96 -5.45 -9.45
N TYR A 245 2.28 -6.07 -8.32
CA TYR A 245 3.21 -7.17 -8.21
C TYR A 245 2.69 -8.24 -7.24
N GLN A 246 2.90 -9.50 -7.60
CA GLN A 246 2.59 -10.63 -6.75
C GLN A 246 3.88 -11.08 -6.07
N THR A 247 4.00 -10.86 -4.77
CA THR A 247 5.21 -11.24 -4.02
C THR A 247 5.36 -12.76 -3.93
N ARG A 248 6.57 -13.20 -3.59
CA ARG A 248 6.92 -14.61 -3.35
C ARG A 248 6.04 -15.30 -2.32
N CYS A 249 5.59 -14.57 -1.29
CA CYS A 249 4.67 -15.09 -0.27
C CYS A 249 3.20 -15.13 -0.73
N GLY A 250 2.88 -14.69 -1.95
CA GLY A 250 1.53 -14.75 -2.49
C GLY A 250 0.64 -13.57 -2.09
N VAL A 251 1.20 -12.50 -1.52
CA VAL A 251 0.49 -11.24 -1.28
C VAL A 251 0.61 -10.33 -2.49
N ALA A 252 -0.51 -9.77 -2.95
CA ALA A 252 -0.51 -8.78 -4.02
C ALA A 252 -0.21 -7.40 -3.43
N VAL A 253 0.79 -6.71 -3.98
CA VAL A 253 1.22 -5.38 -3.57
C VAL A 253 1.21 -4.43 -4.77
N LYS A 254 1.17 -3.14 -4.48
CA LYS A 254 1.45 -2.08 -5.45
C LYS A 254 2.85 -1.54 -5.21
N LEU A 255 3.58 -1.34 -6.31
CA LEU A 255 4.94 -0.84 -6.34
C LEU A 255 4.98 0.50 -7.05
N SER A 256 5.72 1.45 -6.49
CA SER A 256 5.88 2.80 -7.04
C SER A 256 7.38 3.13 -7.10
N LEU A 257 7.95 3.19 -8.30
CA LEU A 257 9.38 3.49 -8.50
C LEU A 257 9.55 4.97 -8.84
N GLY A 258 10.22 5.71 -7.95
CA GLY A 258 10.52 7.14 -8.12
C GLY A 258 11.99 7.44 -8.40
N PRO A 259 12.36 8.73 -8.49
CA PRO A 259 13.73 9.16 -8.70
C PRO A 259 14.63 8.91 -7.49
N SER A 260 14.19 9.31 -6.30
CA SER A 260 14.98 9.24 -5.06
C SER A 260 14.38 8.35 -3.98
N ARG A 261 13.13 7.91 -4.15
CA ARG A 261 12.42 7.01 -3.24
C ARG A 261 11.51 6.09 -4.03
N SER A 262 11.22 4.94 -3.45
CA SER A 262 10.32 3.96 -4.02
C SER A 262 9.42 3.38 -2.93
N PHE A 263 8.26 2.86 -3.31
CA PHE A 263 7.26 2.41 -2.34
C PHE A 263 6.75 1.01 -2.65
N ILE A 264 6.48 0.25 -1.60
CA ILE A 264 5.74 -1.01 -1.61
C ILE A 264 4.55 -0.82 -0.69
N TRP A 265 3.33 -1.09 -1.15
CA TRP A 265 2.16 -0.88 -0.31
C TRP A 265 1.00 -1.81 -0.69
N ALA A 266 0.17 -2.12 0.29
CA ALA A 266 -0.98 -2.99 0.11
C ALA A 266 -2.10 -2.70 1.12
N ASP A 267 -3.33 -2.80 0.64
CA ASP A 267 -4.52 -2.83 1.48
C ASP A 267 -4.81 -4.29 1.87
N LEU A 268 -4.37 -4.70 3.06
CA LEU A 268 -4.55 -6.05 3.59
C LEU A 268 -5.89 -6.16 4.32
N GLU A 269 -6.31 -7.37 4.72
CA GLU A 269 -7.60 -7.57 5.38
C GLU A 269 -7.72 -6.74 6.67
N GLU A 270 -6.71 -6.85 7.53
CA GLU A 270 -6.72 -6.28 8.88
C GLU A 270 -6.01 -4.93 9.01
N GLY A 271 -5.28 -4.49 7.99
CA GLY A 271 -4.45 -3.29 8.06
C GLY A 271 -3.91 -2.83 6.70
N PHE A 272 -3.20 -1.71 6.71
CA PHE A 272 -2.57 -1.11 5.55
C PHE A 272 -1.05 -1.19 5.69
N LEU A 273 -0.40 -1.82 4.70
CA LEU A 273 1.04 -1.98 4.64
C LEU A 273 1.65 -0.87 3.78
N PHE A 274 2.74 -0.27 4.26
CA PHE A 274 3.56 0.66 3.50
C PHE A 274 5.05 0.51 3.82
N VAL A 275 5.89 0.40 2.79
CA VAL A 275 7.35 0.39 2.90
C VAL A 275 7.89 1.54 2.07
N ASN A 276 8.57 2.48 2.73
CA ASN A 276 9.33 3.57 2.12
C ASN A 276 10.76 3.11 1.87
N VAL A 277 11.06 2.71 0.64
CA VAL A 277 12.42 2.40 0.20
C VAL A 277 13.16 3.70 -0.05
N LEU A 278 14.25 3.92 0.66
CA LEU A 278 15.04 5.16 0.64
C LEU A 278 16.00 5.21 -0.57
N ASP A 279 15.54 4.69 -1.71
CA ASP A 279 16.26 4.69 -2.97
C ASP A 279 15.31 4.67 -4.17
N GLY A 280 15.83 5.03 -5.34
CA GLY A 280 15.11 5.01 -6.60
C GLY A 280 16.04 5.01 -7.81
N THR A 281 15.50 5.40 -8.96
CA THR A 281 16.23 5.34 -10.25
C THR A 281 17.48 6.21 -10.34
N GLN A 282 17.64 7.19 -9.45
CA GLN A 282 18.80 8.08 -9.41
C GLN A 282 19.83 7.71 -8.33
N GLY A 283 19.52 6.76 -7.45
CA GLY A 283 20.35 6.45 -6.29
C GLY A 283 20.15 7.43 -5.15
N ASP A 284 20.57 7.04 -3.95
CA ASP A 284 20.76 7.91 -2.80
C ASP A 284 22.14 7.67 -2.17
N GLU A 285 22.98 8.71 -2.07
CA GLU A 285 24.36 8.60 -1.58
C GLU A 285 24.46 8.32 -0.07
N ILE A 286 23.36 8.42 0.69
CA ILE A 286 23.32 8.24 2.14
C ILE A 286 22.71 6.88 2.48
N PHE A 287 21.64 6.50 1.79
CA PHE A 287 20.78 5.38 2.15
C PHE A 287 20.88 4.17 1.20
N SER A 288 21.77 4.23 0.19
CA SER A 288 21.95 3.15 -0.77
C SER A 288 23.36 3.09 -1.36
N ASP A 289 23.74 1.92 -1.88
CA ASP A 289 25.00 1.76 -2.63
C ASP A 289 24.89 2.19 -4.11
N GLY A 290 23.68 2.33 -4.63
CA GLY A 290 23.41 2.69 -6.02
C GLY A 290 21.93 2.55 -6.38
N PRO A 291 21.52 3.01 -7.57
CA PRO A 291 20.12 3.09 -7.96
C PRO A 291 19.47 1.71 -8.11
N ILE A 292 18.20 1.61 -7.71
CA ILE A 292 17.33 0.49 -8.03
C ILE A 292 16.49 0.70 -9.30
N ASP A 293 16.14 -0.42 -9.91
CA ASP A 293 15.15 -0.50 -10.99
C ASP A 293 13.92 -1.32 -10.55
N ARG A 294 13.05 -1.66 -11.51
CA ARG A 294 11.84 -2.44 -11.21
C ARG A 294 12.15 -3.80 -10.59
N ALA A 295 13.18 -4.49 -11.09
CA ALA A 295 13.55 -5.80 -10.58
C ALA A 295 14.17 -5.69 -9.18
N GLY A 296 14.91 -4.61 -8.91
CA GLY A 296 15.38 -4.29 -7.56
C GLY A 296 14.23 -4.09 -6.57
N LEU A 297 13.23 -3.28 -6.94
CA LEU A 297 12.06 -3.04 -6.08
C LEU A 297 11.21 -4.30 -5.86
N GLU A 298 11.05 -5.13 -6.88
CA GLU A 298 10.39 -6.45 -6.77
C GLU A 298 11.17 -7.38 -5.83
N ALA A 299 12.51 -7.40 -5.91
CA ALA A 299 13.37 -8.19 -5.01
C ALA A 299 13.27 -7.71 -3.55
N ILE A 300 13.14 -6.40 -3.32
CA ILE A 300 12.88 -5.85 -1.98
C ILE A 300 11.54 -6.33 -1.46
N ALA A 301 10.46 -6.23 -2.25
CA ALA A 301 9.14 -6.70 -1.84
C ALA A 301 9.13 -8.21 -1.52
N ASP A 302 9.89 -8.98 -2.28
CA ASP A 302 10.09 -10.42 -2.09
C ASP A 302 10.95 -10.81 -0.87
N SER A 303 11.60 -9.83 -0.23
CA SER A 303 12.39 -10.03 0.99
C SER A 303 11.54 -10.03 2.26
N PHE A 304 10.24 -9.72 2.15
CA PHE A 304 9.27 -9.75 3.25
C PHE A 304 8.23 -10.86 3.04
N ASP A 305 7.85 -11.53 4.13
CA ASP A 305 6.65 -12.36 4.15
C ASP A 305 5.44 -11.54 4.66
N PHE A 306 4.84 -10.75 3.77
CA PHE A 306 3.63 -9.97 4.09
C PHE A 306 2.40 -10.84 4.43
N SER A 307 2.43 -12.15 4.17
CA SER A 307 1.31 -13.02 4.56
C SER A 307 1.17 -13.14 6.08
N ALA A 308 2.24 -12.87 6.83
CA ALA A 308 2.24 -12.80 8.29
C ALA A 308 1.45 -11.61 8.87
N LEU A 309 1.08 -10.63 8.04
CA LEU A 309 0.34 -9.43 8.43
C LEU A 309 -1.18 -9.54 8.18
N SER A 310 -1.59 -10.59 7.45
CA SER A 310 -2.99 -10.82 7.04
C SER A 310 -3.79 -11.59 8.09
#